data_AF-A0A8B7NC12-F1
#
_entry.id   AF-A0A8B7NC12-F1
#
_cell.length_a   1.000
_cell.length_b   1.000
_cell.length_c   1.000
_cell.angle_alpha   90.00
_cell.angle_beta   90.00
_cell.angle_gamma   90.00
#
_symmetry.space_group_name_H-M   'P 1'
#
loop_
_entity.id
_entity.type
_entity.pdbx_description
1 polymer ?
#
loop_
_entity_poly.entity_id
_entity_poly.type
_entity_poly.pdbx_seq_one_letter_code
_entity_poly.pdbx_strand_id
1 'polypeptide(L)'
;MSDEEYSSEEESEEEDPAAEKAKAEVAKRQAAMLEAARQKALEIEKKKADVRKRLEESSQKKAKKGFMTPERKKKLRLLLRKKAAEELKKEQERKAAERRKIIDERCGQPKNLDGANEEQLKAICKEYHERLFLCESQKWDLEYEVRRRDYEINELNIQVNDLRGKFIKPTLKKVSKYENKFAKLQKKAAEFNFRNQLKTVKKKEFELEDDKADKSKPEWAAGGPGAGKKGEGEAGEAEA
;
A
#
# COMPACT_ATOMS: atom_id res chain seq x y z
N MET A 1 6.19 -34.10 -89.58
CA MET A 1 5.18 -33.13 -90.04
C MET A 1 4.12 -33.12 -88.93
N SER A 2 4.29 -32.23 -87.95
CA SER A 2 3.62 -30.89 -87.87
C SER A 2 2.19 -31.05 -87.34
N ASP A 3 1.65 -30.39 -86.31
CA ASP A 3 1.98 -29.30 -85.35
C ASP A 3 1.26 -29.72 -84.04
N GLU A 4 1.82 -29.61 -82.84
CA GLU A 4 1.70 -28.46 -81.92
C GLU A 4 0.28 -27.87 -81.80
N GLU A 5 -0.47 -28.25 -80.75
CA GLU A 5 -1.32 -27.30 -80.02
C GLU A 5 -1.50 -27.73 -78.56
N TYR A 6 -0.84 -26.95 -77.70
CA TYR A 6 -1.00 -26.85 -76.25
C TYR A 6 -2.39 -26.28 -75.94
N SER A 7 -3.20 -27.01 -75.16
CA SER A 7 -4.36 -26.43 -74.48
C SER A 7 -4.45 -27.00 -73.07
N SER A 8 -3.70 -26.33 -72.19
CA SER A 8 -3.93 -26.15 -70.75
C SER A 8 -4.83 -27.20 -70.09
N GLU A 9 -4.21 -28.07 -69.30
CA GLU A 9 -4.87 -28.82 -68.23
C GLU A 9 -5.62 -27.84 -67.31
N GLU A 10 -6.89 -27.58 -67.60
CA GLU A 10 -7.84 -27.19 -66.55
C GLU A 10 -8.07 -28.46 -65.73
N GLU A 11 -7.17 -28.66 -64.76
CA GLU A 11 -7.44 -29.48 -63.58
C GLU A 11 -8.67 -28.85 -62.90
N SER A 12 -9.84 -29.26 -63.36
CA SER A 12 -11.11 -28.90 -62.76
C SER A 12 -11.12 -29.50 -61.37
N GLU A 13 -10.76 -28.68 -60.38
CA GLU A 13 -11.15 -28.88 -59.00
C GLU A 13 -12.68 -28.94 -58.98
N GLU A 14 -13.26 -30.10 -59.30
CA GLU A 14 -14.62 -30.42 -58.91
C GLU A 14 -14.62 -30.43 -57.39
N GLU A 15 -14.79 -29.26 -56.80
CA GLU A 15 -15.03 -29.11 -55.38
C GLU A 15 -16.32 -29.86 -55.06
N ASP A 16 -16.14 -31.06 -54.53
CA ASP A 16 -17.18 -31.99 -54.11
C ASP A 16 -18.38 -31.23 -53.47
N PRO A 17 -19.63 -31.37 -53.95
CA PRO A 17 -20.78 -30.58 -53.46
C PRO A 17 -21.07 -30.83 -51.96
N ALA A 18 -20.55 -31.92 -51.39
CA ALA A 18 -20.52 -32.14 -49.95
C ALA A 18 -19.52 -31.22 -49.22
N ALA A 19 -18.36 -30.95 -49.82
CA ALA A 19 -17.37 -30.00 -49.32
C ALA A 19 -17.88 -28.55 -49.40
N GLU A 20 -18.59 -28.16 -50.46
CA GLU A 20 -19.20 -26.83 -50.57
C GLU A 20 -20.30 -26.61 -49.50
N LYS A 21 -21.15 -27.62 -49.27
CA LYS A 21 -22.17 -27.56 -48.20
C LYS A 21 -21.54 -27.51 -46.80
N ALA A 22 -20.45 -28.24 -46.57
CA ALA A 22 -19.70 -28.16 -45.32
C ALA A 22 -19.06 -26.77 -45.15
N LYS A 23 -18.48 -26.19 -46.22
CA LYS A 23 -17.94 -24.82 -46.23
C LYS A 23 -19.03 -23.78 -45.96
N ALA A 24 -20.22 -23.92 -46.54
CA ALA A 24 -21.36 -23.02 -46.31
C ALA A 24 -21.91 -23.11 -44.88
N GLU A 25 -21.94 -24.31 -44.28
CA GLU A 25 -22.36 -24.53 -42.89
C GLU A 25 -21.34 -23.92 -41.91
N VAL A 26 -20.05 -24.07 -42.19
CA VAL A 26 -18.96 -23.41 -41.45
C VAL A 26 -19.04 -21.89 -41.60
N ALA A 27 -19.30 -21.36 -42.81
CA ALA A 27 -19.45 -19.93 -43.05
C ALA A 27 -20.67 -19.35 -42.30
N LYS A 28 -21.78 -20.09 -42.24
CA LYS A 28 -22.97 -19.70 -41.48
C LYS A 28 -22.72 -19.69 -39.97
N ARG A 29 -21.96 -20.67 -39.44
CA ARG A 29 -21.51 -20.68 -38.04
C ARG A 29 -20.57 -19.51 -37.73
N GLN A 30 -19.63 -19.21 -38.64
CA GLN A 30 -18.73 -18.06 -38.51
C GLN A 30 -19.49 -16.73 -38.56
N ALA A 31 -20.47 -16.58 -39.45
CA ALA A 31 -21.32 -15.39 -39.54
C ALA A 31 -22.17 -15.19 -38.27
N ALA A 32 -22.77 -16.27 -37.73
CA ALA A 32 -23.51 -16.23 -36.48
C ALA A 32 -22.61 -15.86 -35.28
N MET A 33 -21.37 -16.35 -35.24
CA MET A 33 -20.38 -16.00 -34.22
C MET A 33 -19.97 -14.52 -34.31
N LEU A 34 -19.78 -13.99 -35.52
CA LEU A 34 -19.49 -12.57 -35.78
C LEU A 34 -20.65 -11.65 -35.40
N GLU A 35 -21.89 -12.07 -35.69
CA GLU A 35 -23.08 -11.32 -35.32
C GLU A 35 -23.27 -11.29 -33.80
N ALA A 36 -23.11 -12.43 -33.13
CA ALA A 36 -23.12 -12.51 -31.66
C ALA A 36 -21.99 -11.67 -31.03
N ALA A 37 -20.80 -11.63 -31.64
CA ALA A 37 -19.71 -10.76 -31.20
C ALA A 37 -20.04 -9.27 -31.37
N ARG A 38 -20.68 -8.88 -32.49
CA ARG A 38 -21.18 -7.51 -32.70
C ARG A 38 -22.25 -7.13 -31.70
N GLN A 39 -23.23 -8.00 -31.43
CA GLN A 39 -24.27 -7.74 -30.42
C GLN A 39 -23.66 -7.55 -29.02
N LYS A 40 -22.71 -8.41 -28.62
CA LYS A 40 -21.95 -8.25 -27.37
C LYS A 40 -21.15 -6.95 -27.33
N ALA A 41 -20.49 -6.57 -28.43
CA ALA A 41 -19.76 -5.31 -28.51
C ALA A 41 -20.69 -4.09 -28.33
N LEU A 42 -21.86 -4.09 -28.98
CA LEU A 42 -22.86 -3.04 -28.85
C LEU A 42 -23.45 -2.95 -27.43
N GLU A 43 -23.68 -4.09 -26.77
CA GLU A 43 -24.08 -4.09 -25.36
C GLU A 43 -23.00 -3.54 -24.43
N ILE A 44 -21.74 -3.89 -24.68
CA ILE A 44 -20.59 -3.37 -23.94
C ILE A 44 -20.46 -1.86 -24.18
N GLU A 45 -20.65 -1.37 -25.41
CA GLU A 45 -20.64 0.06 -25.74
C GLU A 45 -21.79 0.82 -25.10
N LYS A 46 -23.01 0.28 -25.07
CA LYS A 46 -24.14 0.85 -24.33
C LYS A 46 -23.83 0.97 -22.84
N LYS A 47 -23.31 -0.10 -22.22
CA LYS A 47 -22.87 -0.09 -20.81
C LYS A 47 -21.76 0.93 -20.56
N LYS A 48 -20.77 1.02 -21.46
CA LYS A 48 -19.70 2.03 -21.40
C LYS A 48 -20.26 3.45 -21.51
N ALA A 49 -21.19 3.70 -22.41
CA ALA A 49 -21.84 5.00 -22.58
C ALA A 49 -22.66 5.40 -21.35
N ASP A 50 -23.40 4.46 -20.74
CA ASP A 50 -24.17 4.70 -19.52
C ASP A 50 -23.25 5.01 -18.32
N VAL A 51 -22.16 4.24 -18.16
CA VAL A 51 -21.15 4.51 -17.12
C VAL A 51 -20.50 5.87 -17.33
N ARG A 52 -20.17 6.22 -18.58
CA ARG A 52 -19.59 7.53 -18.92
C ARG A 52 -20.58 8.67 -18.65
N LYS A 53 -21.85 8.52 -19.04
CA LYS A 53 -22.91 9.49 -18.78
C LYS A 53 -23.09 9.72 -17.28
N ARG A 54 -23.16 8.64 -16.50
CA ARG A 54 -23.23 8.71 -15.02
C ARG A 54 -22.01 9.40 -14.42
N LEU A 55 -20.81 9.12 -14.94
CA LEU A 55 -19.58 9.75 -14.48
C LEU A 55 -19.54 11.25 -14.82
N GLU A 56 -19.99 11.63 -16.02
CA GLU A 56 -20.09 13.01 -16.48
C GLU A 56 -21.12 13.81 -15.68
N GLU A 57 -22.30 13.23 -15.41
CA GLU A 57 -23.33 13.80 -14.53
C GLU A 57 -22.84 13.97 -13.08
N SER A 58 -21.99 13.07 -12.59
CA SER A 58 -21.35 13.20 -11.28
C SER A 58 -20.24 14.28 -11.25
N SER A 59 -19.61 14.51 -12.40
CA SER A 59 -18.56 15.52 -12.58
C SER A 59 -19.14 16.92 -12.85
N GLN A 60 -20.37 17.00 -13.37
CA GLN A 60 -21.11 18.25 -13.51
C GLN A 60 -21.36 18.84 -12.11
N LYS A 61 -20.83 20.05 -11.91
CA LYS A 61 -20.87 20.76 -10.64
C LYS A 61 -22.30 21.17 -10.33
N LYS A 62 -23.09 20.29 -9.72
CA LYS A 62 -24.36 20.68 -9.09
C LYS A 62 -24.06 21.80 -8.10
N ALA A 63 -24.73 22.94 -8.26
CA ALA A 63 -24.57 24.10 -7.39
C ALA A 63 -24.82 23.66 -5.94
N LYS A 64 -23.76 23.69 -5.12
CA LYS A 64 -23.84 23.26 -3.73
C LYS A 64 -24.57 24.33 -2.95
N LYS A 65 -25.89 24.18 -2.79
CA LYS A 65 -26.72 24.95 -1.86
C LYS A 65 -26.13 24.73 -0.45
N GLY A 66 -25.58 25.80 0.10
CA GLY A 66 -24.59 25.76 1.18
C GLY A 66 -25.19 25.46 2.55
N PHE A 67 -24.98 24.23 3.03
CA PHE A 67 -25.18 23.90 4.45
C PHE A 67 -23.91 24.13 5.30
N MET A 68 -22.75 24.29 4.67
CA MET A 68 -21.45 24.37 5.36
C MET A 68 -20.54 25.40 4.70
N THR A 69 -19.84 26.20 5.53
CA THR A 69 -18.80 27.09 5.02
C THR A 69 -17.68 26.28 4.33
N PRO A 70 -17.14 26.76 3.21
CA PRO A 70 -16.11 26.06 2.45
C PRO A 70 -14.87 25.75 3.29
N GLU A 71 -14.54 26.62 4.25
CA GLU A 71 -13.45 26.45 5.21
C GLU A 71 -13.68 25.28 6.16
N ARG A 72 -14.88 25.16 6.76
CA ARG A 72 -15.24 24.05 7.65
C ARG A 72 -15.21 22.72 6.90
N LYS A 73 -15.65 22.69 5.64
CA LYS A 73 -15.58 21.49 4.78
C LYS A 73 -14.14 21.09 4.46
N LYS A 74 -13.24 22.06 4.24
CA LYS A 74 -11.80 21.80 4.02
C LYS A 74 -11.14 21.26 5.29
N LYS A 75 -11.43 21.85 6.46
CA LYS A 75 -10.93 21.39 7.76
C LYS A 75 -11.41 19.98 8.06
N LEU A 76 -12.69 19.68 7.85
CA LEU A 76 -13.25 18.33 8.06
C LEU A 76 -12.59 17.28 7.16
N ARG A 77 -12.41 17.57 5.86
CA ARG A 77 -11.69 16.66 4.94
C ARG A 77 -10.25 16.41 5.37
N LEU A 78 -9.57 17.43 5.89
CA LEU A 78 -8.22 17.28 6.42
C LEU A 78 -8.22 16.36 7.65
N LEU A 79 -9.14 16.58 8.59
CA LEU A 79 -9.29 15.74 9.79
C LEU A 79 -9.61 14.29 9.43
N LEU A 80 -10.51 14.05 8.46
CA LEU A 80 -10.84 12.71 8.00
C LEU A 80 -9.63 11.99 7.38
N ARG A 81 -8.82 12.69 6.57
CA ARG A 81 -7.58 12.09 6.02
C ARG A 81 -6.53 11.84 7.10
N LYS A 82 -6.40 12.74 8.07
CA LYS A 82 -5.48 12.56 9.21
C LYS A 82 -5.89 11.35 10.04
N LYS A 83 -7.18 11.24 10.37
CA LYS A 83 -7.74 10.09 11.09
C LYS A 83 -7.56 8.80 10.30
N ALA A 84 -7.84 8.79 9.00
CA ALA A 84 -7.64 7.62 8.16
C ALA A 84 -6.16 7.20 8.08
N ALA A 85 -5.22 8.16 8.02
CA ALA A 85 -3.80 7.86 8.03
C ALA A 85 -3.32 7.30 9.38
N GLU A 86 -3.84 7.84 10.48
CA GLU A 86 -3.57 7.36 11.84
C GLU A 86 -4.14 5.95 12.05
N GLU A 87 -5.39 5.71 11.65
CA GLU A 87 -6.02 4.39 11.72
C GLU A 87 -5.29 3.36 10.85
N LEU A 88 -4.84 3.74 9.64
CA LEU A 88 -4.05 2.88 8.78
C LEU A 88 -2.72 2.48 9.45
N LYS A 89 -2.04 3.43 10.10
CA LYS A 89 -0.78 3.15 10.83
C LYS A 89 -1.04 2.24 12.03
N LYS A 90 -2.10 2.50 12.80
CA LYS A 90 -2.50 1.68 13.95
C LYS A 90 -2.87 0.25 13.53
N GLU A 91 -3.55 0.08 12.40
CA GLU A 91 -3.85 -1.24 11.85
C GLU A 91 -2.59 -1.99 11.39
N GLN A 92 -1.64 -1.30 10.76
CA GLN A 92 -0.35 -1.89 10.39
C GLN A 92 0.43 -2.36 11.62
N GLU A 93 0.46 -1.56 12.69
CA GLU A 93 1.10 -1.94 13.95
C GLU A 93 0.39 -3.13 14.61
N ARG A 94 -0.96 -3.15 14.63
CA ARG A 94 -1.74 -4.29 15.13
C ARG A 94 -1.44 -5.56 14.34
N LYS A 95 -1.45 -5.48 13.01
CA LYS A 95 -1.17 -6.62 12.11
C LYS A 95 0.26 -7.10 12.25
N ALA A 96 1.23 -6.20 12.44
CA ALA A 96 2.61 -6.56 12.70
C ALA A 96 2.80 -7.24 14.07
N ALA A 97 2.12 -6.76 15.10
CA ALA A 97 2.13 -7.38 16.43
C ALA A 97 1.46 -8.76 16.42
N GLU A 98 0.31 -8.89 15.75
CA GLU A 98 -0.37 -10.18 15.56
C GLU A 98 0.50 -11.16 14.75
N ARG A 99 1.15 -10.70 13.67
CA ARG A 99 2.12 -11.50 12.92
C ARG A 99 3.26 -11.99 13.82
N ARG A 100 3.79 -11.15 14.72
CA ARG A 100 4.83 -11.58 15.68
C ARG A 100 4.29 -12.64 16.63
N LYS A 101 3.11 -12.42 17.24
CA LYS A 101 2.47 -13.41 18.12
C LYS A 101 2.27 -14.76 17.44
N ILE A 102 1.75 -14.77 16.22
CA ILE A 102 1.54 -16.01 15.45
C ILE A 102 2.86 -16.70 15.13
N ILE A 103 3.92 -15.93 14.83
CA ILE A 103 5.25 -16.51 14.60
C ILE A 103 5.79 -17.13 15.89
N ASP A 104 5.66 -16.46 17.03
CA ASP A 104 6.12 -16.96 18.32
C ASP A 104 5.34 -18.24 18.73
N GLU A 105 4.02 -18.26 18.53
CA GLU A 105 3.17 -19.43 18.75
C GLU A 105 3.52 -20.59 17.81
N ARG A 106 3.74 -20.30 16.52
CA ARG A 106 4.03 -21.33 15.51
C ARG A 106 5.44 -21.88 15.65
N CYS A 107 6.45 -21.03 15.85
CA CYS A 107 7.85 -21.43 15.92
C CYS A 107 8.24 -21.99 17.29
N GLY A 108 7.53 -21.59 18.36
CA GLY A 108 7.80 -22.06 19.71
C GLY A 108 9.17 -21.64 20.23
N GLN A 109 9.63 -22.31 21.30
CA GLN A 109 10.96 -22.10 21.85
C GLN A 109 12.01 -22.90 21.07
N PRO A 110 13.24 -22.37 20.93
CA PRO A 110 14.34 -23.12 20.33
C PRO A 110 14.59 -24.39 21.15
N LYS A 111 14.90 -25.51 20.46
CA LYS A 111 15.25 -26.75 21.15
C LYS A 111 16.55 -26.57 21.92
N ASN A 112 16.57 -27.08 23.16
CA ASN A 112 17.75 -27.05 24.01
C ASN A 112 18.83 -27.96 23.41
N LEU A 113 19.98 -27.37 23.10
CA LEU A 113 21.15 -28.07 22.58
C LEU A 113 22.20 -28.35 23.67
N ASP A 114 22.08 -27.68 24.82
CA ASP A 114 23.04 -27.77 25.91
C ASP A 114 22.85 -29.10 26.66
N GLY A 115 23.84 -29.98 26.58
CA GLY A 115 23.82 -31.32 27.19
C GLY A 115 23.19 -32.43 26.34
N ALA A 116 22.89 -32.19 25.07
CA ALA A 116 22.31 -33.21 24.20
C ALA A 116 23.38 -34.19 23.66
N ASN A 117 23.06 -35.49 23.66
CA ASN A 117 23.93 -36.55 23.14
C ASN A 117 23.94 -36.55 21.59
N GLU A 118 24.96 -37.14 20.96
CA GLU A 118 25.12 -37.12 19.48
C GLU A 118 23.90 -37.68 18.73
N GLU A 119 23.29 -38.73 19.27
CA GLU A 119 22.08 -39.33 18.71
C GLU A 119 20.85 -38.41 18.83
N GLN A 120 20.74 -37.66 19.93
CA GLN A 120 19.70 -36.66 20.13
C GLN A 120 19.88 -35.47 19.17
N LEU A 121 21.10 -35.02 18.93
CA LEU A 121 21.38 -33.99 17.92
C LEU A 121 20.93 -34.45 16.52
N LYS A 122 21.26 -35.69 16.13
CA LYS A 122 20.85 -36.26 14.84
C LYS A 122 19.33 -36.33 14.70
N ALA A 123 18.61 -36.71 15.76
CA ALA A 123 17.15 -36.73 15.76
C ALA A 123 16.55 -35.32 15.61
N ILE A 124 17.09 -34.32 16.32
CA ILE A 124 16.66 -32.92 16.24
C ILE A 124 16.85 -32.37 14.81
N CYS A 125 17.98 -32.65 14.18
CA CYS A 125 18.25 -32.23 12.80
C CYS A 125 17.24 -32.82 11.81
N LYS A 126 16.89 -34.11 11.94
CA LYS A 126 15.89 -34.77 11.09
C LYS A 126 14.51 -34.15 11.25
N GLU A 127 14.08 -33.91 12.49
CA GLU A 127 12.77 -33.29 12.75
C GLU A 127 12.67 -31.86 12.20
N TYR A 128 13.72 -31.05 12.34
CA TYR A 128 13.76 -29.72 11.73
C TYR A 128 13.72 -29.79 10.20
N HIS A 129 14.41 -30.76 9.59
CA HIS A 129 14.39 -30.95 8.15
C HIS A 129 12.99 -31.33 7.63
N GLU A 130 12.31 -32.28 8.29
CA GLU A 130 10.93 -32.65 7.96
C GLU A 130 9.97 -31.47 8.11
N ARG A 131 10.12 -30.70 9.20
CA ARG A 131 9.31 -29.51 9.43
C ARG A 131 9.53 -28.42 8.38
N LEU A 132 10.77 -28.22 7.94
CA LEU A 132 11.10 -27.27 6.86
C LEU A 132 10.47 -27.71 5.54
N PHE A 133 10.56 -28.99 5.20
CA PHE A 133 9.94 -29.54 4.00
C PHE A 133 8.42 -29.29 3.96
N LEU A 134 7.71 -29.57 5.06
CA LEU A 134 6.27 -29.32 5.16
C LEU A 134 5.93 -27.82 5.08
N CYS A 135 6.71 -26.97 5.76
CA CYS A 135 6.52 -25.52 5.70
C CYS A 135 6.72 -24.96 4.28
N GLU A 136 7.71 -25.46 3.54
CA GLU A 136 7.96 -25.03 2.16
C GLU A 136 6.82 -25.46 1.23
N SER A 137 6.31 -26.69 1.38
CA SER A 137 5.12 -27.15 0.63
C SER A 137 3.91 -26.25 0.88
N GLN A 138 3.60 -25.96 2.15
CA GLN A 138 2.48 -25.09 2.51
C GLN A 138 2.65 -23.65 2.01
N LYS A 139 3.89 -23.14 2.05
CA LYS A 139 4.23 -21.82 1.52
C LYS A 139 3.97 -21.77 0.02
N TRP A 140 4.39 -22.80 -0.73
CA TRP A 140 4.17 -22.87 -2.18
C TRP A 140 2.68 -22.80 -2.54
N ASP A 141 1.84 -23.56 -1.86
CA ASP A 141 0.38 -23.56 -2.10
C ASP A 141 -0.22 -22.16 -1.85
N LEU A 142 0.15 -21.52 -0.73
CA LEU A 142 -0.29 -20.17 -0.41
C LEU A 142 0.20 -19.12 -1.42
N GLU A 143 1.46 -19.21 -1.84
CA GLU A 143 2.03 -18.31 -2.84
C GLU A 143 1.34 -18.45 -4.19
N TYR A 144 1.02 -19.68 -4.60
CA TYR A 144 0.28 -19.95 -5.82
C TYR A 144 -1.13 -19.34 -5.76
N GLU A 145 -1.84 -19.53 -4.65
CA GLU A 145 -3.16 -18.92 -4.46
C GLU A 145 -3.12 -17.40 -4.51
N VAL A 146 -2.17 -16.77 -3.82
CA VAL A 146 -1.97 -15.30 -3.84
C VAL A 146 -1.73 -14.83 -5.27
N ARG A 147 -0.86 -15.53 -6.02
CA ARG A 147 -0.56 -15.19 -7.41
C ARG A 147 -1.80 -15.28 -8.30
N ARG A 148 -2.63 -16.31 -8.14
CA ARG A 148 -3.91 -16.44 -8.85
C ARG A 148 -4.84 -15.28 -8.53
N ARG A 149 -4.96 -14.89 -7.25
CA ARG A 149 -5.77 -13.73 -6.84
C ARG A 149 -5.25 -12.42 -7.41
N ASP A 150 -3.93 -12.24 -7.49
CA ASP A 150 -3.33 -11.05 -8.10
C ASP A 150 -3.67 -10.95 -9.60
N TYR A 151 -3.67 -12.08 -10.31
CA TYR A 151 -4.13 -12.13 -11.71
C TYR A 151 -5.60 -11.77 -11.83
N GLU A 152 -6.48 -12.36 -11.00
CA GLU A 152 -7.92 -12.02 -10.97
C GLU A 152 -8.14 -10.52 -10.70
N ILE A 153 -7.43 -9.94 -9.73
CA ILE A 153 -7.52 -8.51 -9.41
C ILE A 153 -7.07 -7.66 -10.60
N ASN A 154 -5.97 -8.02 -11.25
CA ASN A 154 -5.47 -7.30 -12.42
C ASN A 154 -6.47 -7.36 -13.58
N GLU A 155 -7.06 -8.53 -13.84
CA GLU A 155 -8.08 -8.71 -14.86
C GLU A 155 -9.32 -7.84 -14.55
N LEU A 156 -9.84 -7.90 -13.32
CA LEU A 156 -10.96 -7.07 -12.89
C LEU A 156 -10.65 -5.58 -12.99
N ASN A 157 -9.43 -5.16 -12.67
CA ASN A 157 -8.99 -3.77 -12.78
C ASN A 157 -8.96 -3.31 -14.25
N ILE A 158 -8.48 -4.16 -15.17
CA ILE A 158 -8.53 -3.89 -16.62
C ILE A 158 -9.99 -3.76 -17.07
N GLN A 159 -10.88 -4.69 -16.69
CA GLN A 159 -12.30 -4.65 -17.04
C GLN A 159 -12.98 -3.37 -16.53
N VAL A 160 -12.73 -2.97 -15.29
CA VAL A 160 -13.27 -1.71 -14.71
C VAL A 160 -12.73 -0.48 -15.47
N ASN A 161 -11.46 -0.47 -15.84
CA ASN A 161 -10.88 0.64 -16.61
C ASN A 161 -11.42 0.72 -18.03
N ASP A 162 -11.63 -0.41 -18.70
CA ASP A 162 -12.24 -0.46 -20.02
C ASP A 162 -13.69 0.01 -20.02
N LEU A 163 -14.45 -0.33 -18.96
CA LEU A 163 -15.81 0.16 -18.75
C LEU A 163 -15.87 1.65 -18.44
N ARG A 164 -14.92 2.14 -17.63
CA ARG A 164 -14.79 3.56 -17.28
C ARG A 164 -14.26 4.42 -18.43
N GLY A 165 -13.62 3.78 -19.42
CA GLY A 165 -12.98 4.41 -20.57
C GLY A 165 -11.54 4.82 -20.27
N LYS A 166 -10.59 4.33 -21.09
CA LYS A 166 -9.14 4.63 -21.01
C LYS A 166 -8.82 6.13 -21.02
N PHE A 167 -9.73 6.96 -21.55
CA PHE A 167 -9.52 8.39 -21.76
C PHE A 167 -10.66 9.23 -21.18
N ILE A 168 -10.77 9.27 -19.85
CA ILE A 168 -11.44 10.40 -19.20
C ILE A 168 -10.52 11.60 -19.40
N LYS A 169 -10.85 12.49 -20.34
CA LYS A 169 -10.07 13.71 -20.62
C LYS A 169 -9.85 14.46 -19.31
N PRO A 170 -8.62 14.45 -18.75
CA PRO A 170 -8.35 15.20 -17.54
C PRO A 170 -8.62 16.67 -17.85
N THR A 171 -9.42 17.35 -17.02
CA THR A 171 -9.65 18.79 -17.22
C THR A 171 -8.30 19.49 -17.05
N LEU A 172 -7.74 19.99 -18.15
CA LEU A 172 -6.47 20.70 -18.17
C LEU A 172 -6.62 21.96 -17.31
N LYS A 173 -6.07 21.93 -16.10
CA LYS A 173 -5.98 23.13 -15.26
C LYS A 173 -4.74 23.90 -15.71
N LYS A 174 -4.86 25.21 -15.87
CA LYS A 174 -3.71 26.10 -16.07
C LYS A 174 -2.86 26.05 -14.79
N VAL A 175 -1.85 25.20 -14.79
CA VAL A 175 -0.85 25.12 -13.72
C VAL A 175 0.33 25.97 -14.15
N SER A 176 0.55 27.10 -13.46
CA SER A 176 1.77 27.89 -13.65
C SER A 176 2.98 27.06 -13.21
N LYS A 177 4.01 26.96 -14.08
CA LYS A 177 5.24 26.18 -13.83
C LYS A 177 5.95 26.57 -12.53
N TYR A 178 5.74 27.79 -12.05
CA TYR A 178 6.42 28.36 -10.88
C TYR A 178 5.54 28.51 -9.64
N GLU A 179 4.21 28.42 -9.75
CA GLU A 179 3.29 28.66 -8.63
C GLU A 179 3.49 27.66 -7.48
N ASN A 180 3.75 26.38 -7.81
CA ASN A 180 4.06 25.36 -6.81
C ASN A 180 5.46 25.54 -6.18
N LYS A 181 6.41 26.16 -6.88
CA LYS A 181 7.75 26.48 -6.36
C LYS A 181 7.70 27.73 -5.48
N PHE A 182 6.93 28.74 -5.89
CA PHE A 182 6.71 29.98 -5.14
C PHE A 182 5.91 29.72 -3.85
N ALA A 183 4.87 28.88 -3.89
CA ALA A 183 4.13 28.50 -2.70
C ALA A 183 5.00 27.73 -1.67
N LYS A 184 6.00 26.95 -2.13
CA LYS A 184 6.98 26.32 -1.23
C LYS A 184 7.96 27.32 -0.62
N LEU A 185 8.41 28.31 -1.42
CA LEU A 185 9.24 29.40 -0.94
C LEU A 185 8.50 30.28 0.07
N GLN A 186 7.23 30.62 -0.18
CA GLN A 186 6.42 31.39 0.75
C GLN A 186 6.11 30.64 2.04
N LYS A 187 5.90 29.31 2.01
CA LYS A 187 5.71 28.52 3.24
C LYS A 187 6.98 28.46 4.08
N LYS A 188 8.14 28.22 3.44
CA LYS A 188 9.44 28.25 4.13
C LYS A 188 9.77 29.65 4.68
N ALA A 189 9.46 30.69 3.92
CA ALA A 189 9.61 32.07 4.36
C ALA A 189 8.63 32.42 5.50
N ALA A 190 7.38 31.96 5.46
CA ALA A 190 6.42 32.19 6.54
C ALA A 190 6.78 31.41 7.81
N GLU A 191 7.26 30.16 7.70
CA GLU A 191 7.78 29.38 8.84
C GLU A 191 9.04 30.03 9.44
N PHE A 192 9.93 30.56 8.60
CA PHE A 192 11.13 31.25 9.05
C PHE A 192 10.83 32.62 9.69
N ASN A 193 9.91 33.41 9.10
CA ASN A 193 9.60 34.74 9.60
C ASN A 193 8.73 34.71 10.87
N PHE A 194 7.70 33.86 10.97
CA PHE A 194 6.84 33.85 12.15
C PHE A 194 7.49 33.22 13.38
N ARG A 195 8.33 32.19 13.22
CA ARG A 195 8.94 31.51 14.38
C ARG A 195 10.20 32.20 14.90
N ASN A 196 11.02 32.80 14.04
CA ASN A 196 12.25 33.51 14.48
C ASN A 196 12.00 34.96 14.94
N GLN A 197 10.93 35.63 14.49
CA GLN A 197 10.65 37.02 14.90
C GLN A 197 9.75 37.14 16.14
N LEU A 198 9.12 36.05 16.58
CA LEU A 198 8.44 36.03 17.88
C LEU A 198 9.48 35.87 19.00
N LYS A 199 9.82 36.96 19.68
CA LYS A 199 10.42 36.89 21.02
C LYS A 199 9.39 36.22 21.94
N THR A 200 9.53 34.92 22.19
CA THR A 200 8.81 34.29 23.30
C THR A 200 9.28 34.98 24.57
N VAL A 201 8.39 35.74 25.23
CA VAL A 201 8.69 36.30 26.54
C VAL A 201 8.82 35.12 27.49
N LYS A 202 10.05 34.76 27.85
CA LYS A 202 10.34 33.86 28.97
C LYS A 202 9.96 34.58 30.26
N LYS A 203 8.66 34.67 30.57
CA LYS A 203 8.20 34.87 31.94
C LYS A 203 8.35 33.52 32.64
N LYS A 204 9.29 33.44 33.58
CA LYS A 204 9.52 32.25 34.44
C LYS A 204 8.37 31.98 35.44
N GLU A 205 7.25 32.70 35.34
CA GLU A 205 6.11 32.59 36.29
C GLU A 205 4.98 31.65 35.82
N PHE A 206 5.08 31.03 34.63
CA PHE A 206 4.03 30.14 34.10
C PHE A 206 4.53 28.76 33.67
N GLU A 207 5.76 28.39 34.05
CA GLU A 207 6.19 26.99 33.98
C GLU A 207 5.65 26.31 35.24
N LEU A 208 4.56 25.56 35.06
CA LEU A 208 4.01 24.68 36.08
C LEU A 208 5.10 23.64 36.37
N GLU A 209 5.82 23.85 37.47
CA GLU A 209 6.75 22.88 38.02
C GLU A 209 5.94 21.61 38.30
N ASP A 210 6.17 20.58 37.48
CA ASP A 210 5.52 19.28 37.57
C ASP A 210 6.00 18.63 38.88
N ASP A 211 5.22 18.87 39.93
CA ASP A 211 5.43 18.48 41.32
C ASP A 211 5.29 16.95 41.49
N LYS A 212 6.22 16.19 40.89
CA LYS A 212 6.28 14.73 40.96
C LYS A 212 7.69 14.13 40.89
N ALA A 213 8.68 14.82 41.43
CA ALA A 213 9.97 14.27 41.87
C ALA A 213 10.61 15.34 42.76
N ASP A 214 10.38 15.38 44.07
CA ASP A 214 11.23 14.66 45.01
C ASP A 214 10.53 14.63 46.39
N LYS A 215 10.00 13.47 46.78
CA LYS A 215 9.65 13.19 48.19
C LYS A 215 10.78 12.39 48.82
N SER A 216 11.98 12.95 48.83
CA SER A 216 13.03 12.54 49.77
C SER A 216 12.72 13.20 51.12
N LYS A 217 12.41 12.38 52.13
CA LYS A 217 12.04 12.81 53.48
C LYS A 217 13.06 13.82 54.05
N PRO A 218 12.61 14.90 54.70
CA PRO A 218 13.49 15.95 55.22
C PRO A 218 14.31 15.52 56.45
N GLU A 219 15.53 16.04 56.51
CA GLU A 219 16.65 15.72 57.41
C GLU A 219 16.47 16.03 58.90
N TRP A 220 15.26 16.39 59.36
CA TRP A 220 14.95 16.48 60.80
C TRP A 220 14.49 15.13 61.39
N ALA A 221 14.29 14.11 60.54
CA ALA A 221 13.88 12.75 60.92
C ALA A 221 15.06 11.78 61.14
N ALA A 222 16.31 12.24 61.13
CA ALA A 222 17.50 11.45 61.41
C ALA A 222 18.39 12.13 62.47
N GLY A 223 17.96 12.05 63.74
CA GLY A 223 18.74 12.12 64.99
C GLY A 223 19.95 13.08 65.09
N GLY A 224 19.84 14.10 65.97
CA GLY A 224 21.02 14.77 66.55
C GLY A 224 21.68 13.94 67.67
N PRO A 225 22.55 14.50 68.54
CA PRO A 225 23.32 15.75 68.49
C PRO A 225 24.85 15.52 68.67
N GLY A 226 25.68 16.48 68.25
CA GLY A 226 26.97 16.76 68.89
C GLY A 226 28.13 15.78 68.73
N ALA A 227 28.85 15.86 67.62
CA ALA A 227 30.28 15.58 67.48
C ALA A 227 30.72 16.26 66.18
N GLY A 228 31.70 17.16 66.08
CA GLY A 228 32.82 17.49 66.93
C GLY A 228 33.99 17.82 65.99
N LYS A 229 34.59 19.00 66.18
CA LYS A 229 36.02 19.29 65.97
C LYS A 229 36.53 19.32 64.51
N LYS A 230 36.77 20.53 63.97
CA LYS A 230 38.11 21.18 63.84
C LYS A 230 39.12 20.37 63.02
N GLY A 231 39.32 20.86 61.79
CA GLY A 231 40.57 21.16 61.07
C GLY A 231 41.80 20.27 61.22
N GLU A 232 42.41 19.98 60.07
CA GLU A 232 43.83 20.27 59.81
C GLU A 232 44.10 20.12 58.31
N GLY A 233 44.90 21.03 57.75
CA GLY A 233 45.50 20.87 56.44
C GLY A 233 46.85 20.18 56.60
N GLU A 234 47.30 19.51 55.54
CA GLU A 234 48.70 19.11 55.39
C GLU A 234 49.11 19.37 53.94
N ALA A 235 50.20 20.11 53.81
CA ALA A 235 50.92 20.42 52.59
C ALA A 235 52.31 19.77 52.67
N GLY A 236 52.85 19.37 51.51
CA GLY A 236 54.24 18.95 51.31
C GLY A 236 54.31 17.91 50.18
N GLU A 237 54.75 18.28 48.97
CA GLU A 237 56.17 18.28 48.48
C GLU A 237 56.72 16.85 48.33
N ALA A 238 57.47 16.43 47.31
CA ALA A 238 58.18 17.03 46.17
C ALA A 238 58.18 15.97 45.02
N GLU A 239 58.63 16.22 43.80
CA GLU A 239 60.06 16.25 43.43
C GLU A 239 60.22 16.85 42.03
N ALA A 240 61.16 17.77 41.92
CA ALA A 240 62.23 17.71 40.94
C ALA A 240 63.52 17.44 41.71
#